data_AF-A0A4V6PVI0-F1
#
_entry.id   AF-A0A4V6PVI0-F1
#
_cell.length_a   1.000
_cell.length_b   1.000
_cell.length_c   1.000
_cell.angle_alpha   90.00
_cell.angle_beta   90.00
_cell.angle_gamma   90.00
#
_symmetry.space_group_name_H-M   'P 1'
#
loop_
_entity.id
_entity.type
_entity.pdbx_description
1 polymer ?
#
loop_
_entity_poly.entity_id
_entity_poly.type
_entity_poly.pdbx_seq_one_letter_code
_entity_poly.pdbx_strand_id
1 'polypeptide(L)'
;MIDRRPGAETVRAVLLAVAVLALWEVLGRGTEWGRAVMPAPTRILAGFVTDRELYLLHGLATVETSLAGFALGVAVALLAALAFCLWPSAELLMRGVNIALFAMPAIVVGPLLVLFLKGTWPQIALAAMMVYFPAMSAALMGLRTVDPRLADLVAAYGGGERQLMRHVRLRGALPAVLAGLRIAAPLAVLGAVLGEFGSGTRWGFGAFLLSALPQGDPARLWGIGLASSAVALAGYLAFLLPARRLDATTGAVTLATVRPADASAAASAPRWLRIALALGALALPFVVWELAVTLSKVSPIVAPGPVRTVMYLVTGREAEAARAAMGRALAETLPIAALGLVAGLAFAFALAALALLAPTFARATMPVALVAQNMPLVAVVPFVVLLFGRGVAASVFMAVLVVFFPAYVMIHQGLVSVPRAAGDLVAVYGGGRLKHLVHVAVPYAVGHLFAAARLVAPQALLGVMVAEWLLTGVGLGNLLNISRGGLEFDMIWAGALIAILISVAAYEAVGVLERRYRR
;
A
#
# COMPACT_ATOMS: atom_id res chain seq x y z
N MET A 1 36.30 13.69 -5.85
CA MET A 1 36.07 12.84 -4.65
C MET A 1 36.45 13.66 -3.43
N ILE A 2 35.48 14.11 -2.64
CA ILE A 2 35.74 14.74 -1.33
C ILE A 2 35.53 13.65 -0.29
N ASP A 3 36.62 13.26 0.37
CA ASP A 3 36.66 12.38 1.51
C ASP A 3 35.88 13.03 2.67
N ARG A 4 34.58 12.74 2.77
CA ARG A 4 33.74 13.23 3.87
C ARG A 4 33.81 12.23 5.00
N ARG A 5 34.52 12.62 6.06
CA ARG A 5 34.58 11.87 7.32
C ARG A 5 33.15 11.53 7.79
N PRO A 6 32.79 10.25 7.99
CA PRO A 6 31.43 9.82 8.31
C PRO A 6 30.87 10.43 9.62
N GLY A 7 31.74 10.90 10.53
CA GLY A 7 31.34 11.59 11.75
C GLY A 7 30.64 12.93 11.52
N ALA A 8 31.06 13.73 10.53
CA ALA A 8 30.50 15.08 10.32
C ALA A 8 29.07 15.05 9.76
N GLU A 9 28.76 14.08 8.88
CA GLU A 9 27.40 13.92 8.36
C GLU A 9 26.45 13.37 9.43
N THR A 10 26.94 12.49 10.31
CA THR A 10 26.16 11.93 11.43
C THR A 10 25.84 13.01 12.46
N VAL A 11 26.82 13.83 12.86
CA VAL A 11 26.61 14.96 13.78
C VAL A 11 25.62 15.95 13.19
N ARG A 12 25.73 16.28 11.89
CA ARG A 12 24.79 17.18 11.22
C ARG A 12 23.36 16.63 11.19
N ALA A 13 23.20 15.32 10.95
CA ALA A 13 21.90 14.67 10.97
C ALA A 13 21.27 14.67 12.37
N VAL A 14 22.07 14.38 13.41
CA VAL A 14 21.61 14.43 14.81
C VAL A 14 21.23 15.85 15.21
N LEU A 15 22.06 16.86 14.91
CA LEU A 15 21.76 18.27 15.19
C LEU A 15 20.48 18.72 14.51
N LEU A 16 20.28 18.32 13.24
CA LEU A 16 19.07 18.64 12.51
C LEU A 16 17.83 17.97 13.15
N ALA A 17 17.94 16.69 13.52
CA ALA A 17 16.85 15.99 14.20
C ALA A 17 16.49 16.65 15.53
N VAL A 18 17.50 17.01 16.34
CA VAL A 18 17.30 17.74 17.60
C VAL A 18 16.67 19.11 17.34
N ALA A 19 17.12 19.85 16.32
CA ALA A 19 16.53 21.14 15.97
C ALA A 19 15.06 21.02 15.54
N VAL A 20 14.70 19.97 14.78
CA VAL A 20 13.32 19.69 14.39
C VAL A 20 12.46 19.33 15.61
N LEU A 21 12.97 18.50 16.52
CA LEU A 21 12.27 18.14 17.76
C LEU A 21 12.10 19.35 18.69
N ALA A 22 13.13 20.20 18.82
CA ALA A 22 13.05 21.43 19.59
C ALA A 22 12.04 22.41 18.99
N LEU A 23 12.01 22.55 17.66
CA LEU A 23 11.01 23.35 16.97
C LEU A 23 9.60 22.80 17.20
N TRP A 24 9.40 21.49 17.12
CA TRP A 24 8.12 20.85 17.43
C TRP A 24 7.71 21.09 18.89
N GLU A 25 8.62 20.96 19.84
CA GLU A 25 8.37 21.25 21.26
C GLU A 25 7.94 22.71 21.49
N VAL A 26 8.65 23.66 20.88
CA VAL A 26 8.34 25.09 20.98
C VAL A 26 6.99 25.41 20.34
N LEU A 27 6.72 24.90 19.14
CA LEU A 27 5.44 25.11 18.45
C LEU A 27 4.28 24.46 19.20
N GLY A 28 4.47 23.24 19.70
CA GLY A 28 3.46 22.47 20.42
C GLY A 28 3.10 23.06 21.77
N ARG A 29 4.05 23.67 22.48
CA ARG A 29 3.79 24.37 23.75
C ARG A 29 3.31 25.81 23.55
N GLY A 30 3.92 26.51 22.60
CA GLY A 30 3.81 27.97 22.46
C GLY A 30 2.60 28.45 21.67
N THR A 31 1.99 27.61 20.84
CA THR A 31 0.85 28.02 20.00
C THR A 31 -0.45 27.35 20.46
N GLU A 32 -1.58 28.07 20.37
CA GLU A 32 -2.91 27.49 20.65
C GLU A 32 -3.22 26.34 19.70
N TRP A 33 -2.84 26.50 18.42
CA TRP A 33 -2.91 25.44 17.41
C TRP A 33 -2.07 24.22 17.81
N GLY A 34 -0.84 24.41 18.29
CA GLY A 34 0.03 23.32 18.77
C GLY A 34 -0.57 22.57 19.95
N ARG A 35 -1.19 23.28 20.90
CA ARG A 35 -1.86 22.63 22.05
C ARG A 35 -3.08 21.80 21.64
N ALA A 36 -3.75 22.17 20.54
CA ALA A 36 -4.95 21.51 20.06
C ALA A 36 -4.68 20.41 18.99
N VAL A 37 -3.67 20.57 18.14
CA VAL A 37 -3.40 19.69 16.97
C VAL A 37 -2.09 18.93 17.14
N MET A 38 -1.01 19.62 17.50
CA MET A 38 0.35 19.10 17.43
C MET A 38 1.00 19.19 18.81
N PRO A 39 0.58 18.31 19.76
CA PRO A 39 1.03 18.37 21.13
C PRO A 39 2.55 18.24 21.19
N ALA A 40 3.14 18.92 22.16
CA ALA A 40 4.58 18.87 22.39
C ALA A 40 5.04 17.40 22.61
N PRO A 41 6.16 16.96 22.02
CA PRO A 41 6.73 15.64 22.23
C PRO A 41 6.78 15.21 23.69
N THR A 42 7.12 16.13 24.60
CA THR A 42 7.13 15.84 26.05
C THR A 42 5.77 15.43 26.61
N ARG A 43 4.66 15.98 26.10
CA ARG A 43 3.29 15.61 26.52
C ARG A 43 2.92 14.21 26.03
N ILE A 44 3.34 13.85 24.82
CA ILE A 44 3.15 12.50 24.28
C ILE A 44 3.95 11.48 25.11
N LEU A 45 5.22 11.80 25.41
CA LEU A 45 6.09 10.98 26.26
C LEU A 45 5.53 10.81 27.67
N ALA A 46 5.00 11.88 28.28
CA ALA A 46 4.33 11.80 29.57
C ALA A 46 3.14 10.83 29.50
N GLY A 47 2.33 10.89 28.44
CA GLY A 47 1.22 9.97 28.20
C GLY A 47 1.66 8.50 28.09
N PHE A 48 2.79 8.22 27.44
CA PHE A 48 3.36 6.86 27.41
C PHE A 48 3.76 6.34 28.80
N VAL A 49 4.25 7.22 29.68
CA VAL A 49 4.64 6.83 31.04
C VAL A 49 3.41 6.62 31.92
N THR A 50 2.44 7.54 31.86
CA THR A 50 1.19 7.46 32.64
C THR A 50 0.37 6.23 32.26
N ASP A 51 0.19 5.97 30.97
CA ASP A 51 -0.64 4.87 30.47
C ASP A 51 0.18 3.68 29.96
N ARG A 52 1.40 3.48 30.50
CA ARG A 52 2.36 2.49 30.01
C ARG A 52 1.77 1.08 29.87
N GLU A 53 0.95 0.67 30.83
CA GLU A 53 0.35 -0.66 30.85
C GLU A 53 -0.68 -0.80 29.73
N LEU A 54 -1.47 0.25 29.49
CA LEU A 54 -2.45 0.29 28.41
C LEU A 54 -1.76 0.22 27.05
N TYR A 55 -0.70 1.02 26.83
CA TYR A 55 0.08 0.97 25.60
C TYR A 55 0.73 -0.41 25.37
N LEU A 56 1.22 -1.06 26.42
CA LEU A 56 1.79 -2.40 26.33
C LEU A 56 0.73 -3.46 25.98
N LEU A 57 -0.43 -3.44 26.65
CA LEU A 57 -1.51 -4.39 26.38
C LEU A 57 -2.06 -4.25 24.95
N HIS A 58 -2.35 -3.03 24.51
CA HIS A 58 -2.81 -2.79 23.14
C HIS A 58 -1.71 -3.07 22.11
N GLY A 59 -0.46 -2.71 22.41
CA GLY A 59 0.67 -2.96 21.54
C GLY A 59 0.96 -4.45 21.35
N LEU A 60 0.92 -5.25 22.42
CA LEU A 60 1.12 -6.69 22.35
C LEU A 60 0.03 -7.38 21.52
N ALA A 61 -1.24 -6.99 21.70
CA ALA A 61 -2.35 -7.54 20.91
C ALA A 61 -2.19 -7.26 19.40
N THR A 62 -1.75 -6.06 19.04
CA THR A 62 -1.46 -5.70 17.63
C THR A 62 -0.24 -6.43 17.10
N VAL A 63 0.82 -6.57 17.89
CA VAL A 63 2.01 -7.33 17.50
C VAL A 63 1.65 -8.81 17.26
N GLU A 64 0.87 -9.42 18.14
CA GLU A 64 0.46 -10.83 18.00
C GLU A 64 -0.36 -11.06 16.73
N THR A 65 -1.41 -10.26 16.51
CA THR A 65 -2.29 -10.39 15.34
C THR A 65 -1.57 -10.04 14.04
N SER A 66 -0.70 -9.02 14.04
CA SER A 66 0.11 -8.67 12.86
C SER A 66 1.18 -9.70 12.54
N LEU A 67 1.84 -10.32 13.53
CA LEU A 67 2.81 -11.39 13.31
C LEU A 67 2.14 -12.66 12.75
N ALA A 68 1.00 -13.06 13.33
CA ALA A 68 0.23 -14.20 12.83
C ALA A 68 -0.27 -13.97 11.39
N GLY A 69 -0.81 -12.78 11.12
CA GLY A 69 -1.24 -12.38 9.77
C GLY A 69 -0.10 -12.29 8.78
N PHE A 70 1.05 -11.75 9.19
CA PHE A 70 2.26 -11.70 8.39
C PHE A 70 2.76 -13.11 8.04
N ALA A 71 2.87 -14.02 9.00
CA ALA A 71 3.31 -15.39 8.78
C ALA A 71 2.38 -16.12 7.79
N LEU A 72 1.06 -16.01 7.98
CA LEU A 72 0.07 -16.61 7.10
C LEU A 72 0.13 -16.01 5.68
N GLY A 73 0.13 -14.68 5.58
CA GLY A 73 0.18 -13.97 4.31
C GLY A 73 1.44 -14.28 3.50
N VAL A 74 2.60 -14.31 4.16
CA VAL A 74 3.88 -14.68 3.53
C VAL A 74 3.87 -16.14 3.09
N ALA A 75 3.38 -17.06 3.92
CA ALA A 75 3.32 -18.48 3.55
C ALA A 75 2.47 -18.68 2.28
N VAL A 76 1.27 -18.11 2.24
CA VAL A 76 0.37 -18.18 1.08
C VAL A 76 0.99 -17.48 -0.14
N ALA A 77 1.64 -16.33 0.06
CA ALA A 77 2.29 -15.58 -1.01
C ALA A 77 3.47 -16.34 -1.65
N LEU A 78 4.32 -16.98 -0.84
CA LEU A 78 5.46 -17.76 -1.34
C LEU A 78 4.99 -19.02 -2.07
N LEU A 79 3.95 -19.69 -1.55
CA LEU A 79 3.33 -20.83 -2.23
C LEU A 79 2.71 -20.43 -3.57
N ALA A 80 1.98 -19.32 -3.61
CA ALA A 80 1.40 -18.78 -4.83
C ALA A 80 2.48 -18.37 -5.84
N ALA A 81 3.53 -17.67 -5.40
CA ALA A 81 4.64 -17.27 -6.26
C ALA A 81 5.37 -18.49 -6.84
N LEU A 82 5.59 -19.54 -6.05
CA LEU A 82 6.17 -20.79 -6.54
C LEU A 82 5.24 -21.47 -7.56
N ALA A 83 3.94 -21.56 -7.27
CA ALA A 83 2.95 -22.13 -8.18
C ALA A 83 2.87 -21.36 -9.51
N PHE A 84 2.90 -20.02 -9.47
CA PHE A 84 2.89 -19.16 -10.65
C PHE A 84 4.21 -19.19 -11.44
N CYS A 85 5.32 -19.43 -10.75
CA CYS A 85 6.59 -19.66 -11.43
C CYS A 85 6.61 -21.01 -12.16
N LEU A 86 6.04 -22.07 -11.57
CA LEU A 86 5.94 -23.40 -12.18
C LEU A 86 4.85 -23.49 -13.26
N TRP A 87 3.73 -22.77 -13.07
CA TRP A 87 2.57 -22.78 -13.95
C TRP A 87 2.16 -21.35 -14.35
N PRO A 88 2.73 -20.80 -15.42
CA PRO A 88 2.38 -19.45 -15.90
C PRO A 88 0.89 -19.27 -16.24
N SER A 89 0.20 -20.35 -16.64
CA SER A 89 -1.25 -20.35 -16.86
C SER A 89 -2.05 -20.08 -15.58
N ALA A 90 -1.58 -20.57 -14.43
CA ALA A 90 -2.23 -20.33 -13.14
C ALA A 90 -2.15 -18.86 -12.74
N GLU A 91 -1.03 -18.18 -13.03
CA GLU A 91 -0.90 -16.73 -12.80
C GLU A 91 -1.87 -15.93 -13.68
N LEU A 92 -1.96 -16.30 -14.97
CA LEU A 92 -2.88 -15.66 -15.91
C LEU A 92 -4.34 -15.79 -15.43
N LEU A 93 -4.73 -16.97 -14.94
CA LEU A 93 -6.07 -17.22 -14.40
C LEU A 93 -6.31 -16.47 -13.09
N MET A 94 -5.34 -16.47 -12.17
CA MET A 94 -5.44 -15.82 -10.85
C MET A 94 -5.29 -14.30 -10.91
N ARG A 95 -4.92 -13.72 -12.07
CA ARG A 95 -4.70 -12.28 -12.22
C ARG A 95 -5.90 -11.46 -11.74
N GLY A 96 -7.12 -11.85 -12.13
CA GLY A 96 -8.34 -11.16 -11.70
C GLY A 96 -8.55 -11.24 -10.19
N VAL A 97 -8.29 -12.41 -9.58
CA VAL A 97 -8.42 -12.62 -8.14
C VAL A 97 -7.41 -11.78 -7.37
N ASN A 98 -6.15 -11.77 -7.82
CA ASN A 98 -5.08 -11.02 -7.18
C ASN A 98 -5.34 -9.51 -7.23
N ILE A 99 -5.82 -9.01 -8.37
CA ILE A 99 -6.19 -7.61 -8.52
C ILE A 99 -7.39 -7.28 -7.63
N ALA A 100 -8.43 -8.12 -7.59
CA ALA A 100 -9.59 -7.91 -6.74
C ALA A 100 -9.19 -7.86 -5.25
N LEU A 101 -8.35 -8.80 -4.81
CA LEU A 101 -7.87 -8.87 -3.43
C LEU A 101 -7.07 -7.62 -3.03
N PHE A 102 -6.26 -7.09 -3.95
CA PHE A 102 -5.49 -5.86 -3.73
C PHE A 102 -6.37 -4.60 -3.77
N ALA A 103 -7.37 -4.57 -4.64
CA ALA A 103 -8.27 -3.43 -4.83
C ALA A 103 -9.37 -3.33 -3.77
N MET A 104 -9.65 -4.41 -3.03
CA MET A 104 -10.65 -4.44 -1.98
C MET A 104 -10.28 -3.46 -0.84
N PRO A 105 -11.14 -2.47 -0.52
CA PRO A 105 -10.88 -1.57 0.58
C PRO A 105 -10.84 -2.31 1.93
N ALA A 106 -9.73 -2.18 2.66
CA ALA A 106 -9.57 -2.85 3.96
C ALA A 106 -10.68 -2.47 4.98
N ILE A 107 -11.17 -1.23 4.92
CA ILE A 107 -12.32 -0.72 5.68
C ILE A 107 -13.63 -1.49 5.41
N VAL A 108 -13.78 -2.06 4.21
CA VAL A 108 -14.95 -2.85 3.82
C VAL A 108 -14.74 -4.30 4.18
N VAL A 109 -13.53 -4.83 3.94
CA VAL A 109 -13.18 -6.21 4.22
C VAL A 109 -13.24 -6.51 5.72
N GLY A 110 -12.74 -5.62 6.58
CA GLY A 110 -12.74 -5.80 8.04
C GLY A 110 -14.11 -6.23 8.62
N PRO A 111 -15.17 -5.41 8.49
CA PRO A 111 -16.52 -5.78 8.90
C PRO A 111 -17.01 -7.10 8.31
N LEU A 112 -16.75 -7.34 7.02
CA LEU A 112 -17.17 -8.59 6.38
C LEU A 112 -16.50 -9.80 7.03
N LEU A 113 -15.19 -9.73 7.29
CA LEU A 113 -14.45 -10.80 7.94
C LEU A 113 -14.98 -11.13 9.34
N VAL A 114 -15.52 -10.15 10.08
CA VAL A 114 -16.14 -10.37 11.40
C VAL A 114 -17.42 -11.20 11.31
N LEU A 115 -18.10 -11.20 10.16
CA LEU A 115 -19.28 -12.02 9.91
C LEU A 115 -18.92 -13.50 9.71
N PHE A 116 -17.74 -13.77 9.14
CA PHE A 116 -17.27 -15.12 8.82
C PHE A 116 -16.36 -15.73 9.89
N LEU A 117 -15.60 -14.89 10.59
CA LEU A 117 -14.50 -15.30 11.46
C LEU A 117 -14.74 -14.79 12.89
N LYS A 118 -14.34 -15.60 13.88
CA LYS A 118 -14.50 -15.31 15.31
C LYS A 118 -13.16 -14.94 15.96
N GLY A 119 -13.21 -14.23 17.08
CA GLY A 119 -12.02 -13.91 17.86
C GLY A 119 -11.08 -12.95 17.13
N THR A 120 -9.78 -13.29 17.09
CA THR A 120 -8.72 -12.48 16.45
C THR A 120 -8.51 -12.79 14.96
N TRP A 121 -9.23 -13.76 14.41
CA TRP A 121 -9.10 -14.19 13.02
C TRP A 121 -9.43 -13.11 11.98
N PRO A 122 -10.43 -12.22 12.16
CA PRO A 122 -10.66 -11.11 11.22
C PRO A 122 -9.42 -10.21 11.05
N GLN A 123 -8.73 -9.89 12.14
CA GLN A 123 -7.51 -9.08 12.16
C GLN A 123 -6.36 -9.78 11.46
N ILE A 124 -6.16 -11.07 11.78
CA ILE A 124 -5.12 -11.92 11.19
C ILE A 124 -5.35 -12.07 9.68
N ALA A 125 -6.59 -12.32 9.26
CA ALA A 125 -6.96 -12.48 7.86
C ALA A 125 -6.75 -11.17 7.08
N LEU A 126 -7.17 -10.03 7.63
CA LEU A 126 -6.97 -8.74 6.98
C LEU A 126 -5.47 -8.40 6.84
N ALA A 127 -4.67 -8.63 7.89
CA ALA A 127 -3.22 -8.50 7.84
C ALA A 127 -2.60 -9.44 6.78
N ALA A 128 -3.04 -10.70 6.70
CA ALA A 128 -2.57 -11.66 5.70
C ALA A 128 -2.92 -11.22 4.27
N MET A 129 -4.12 -10.68 4.04
CA MET A 129 -4.54 -10.15 2.73
C MET A 129 -3.68 -8.98 2.29
N MET A 130 -3.35 -8.06 3.21
CA MET A 130 -2.49 -6.90 2.90
C MET A 130 -1.03 -7.30 2.61
N VAL A 131 -0.56 -8.37 3.24
CA VAL A 131 0.80 -8.92 3.04
C VAL A 131 0.92 -9.74 1.76
N TYR A 132 -0.14 -10.46 1.40
CA TYR A 132 -0.14 -11.45 0.33
C TYR A 132 0.40 -10.90 -0.99
N PHE A 133 -0.19 -9.82 -1.51
CA PHE A 133 0.10 -9.35 -2.86
C PHE A 133 1.55 -8.81 -3.01
N PRO A 134 2.04 -7.89 -2.15
CA PRO A 134 3.41 -7.41 -2.24
C PRO A 134 4.46 -8.52 -2.06
N ALA A 135 4.25 -9.45 -1.11
CA ALA A 135 5.17 -10.56 -0.89
C ALA A 135 5.19 -11.53 -2.07
N MET A 136 4.02 -11.84 -2.63
CA MET A 136 3.87 -12.73 -3.79
C MET A 136 4.53 -12.12 -5.03
N SER A 137 4.24 -10.86 -5.33
CA SER A 137 4.83 -10.16 -6.48
C SER A 137 6.36 -10.08 -6.37
N ALA A 138 6.90 -9.73 -5.20
CA ALA A 138 8.34 -9.68 -4.99
C ALA A 138 9.01 -11.05 -5.14
N ALA A 139 8.40 -12.10 -4.57
CA ALA A 139 8.89 -13.48 -4.70
C ALA A 139 8.84 -13.98 -6.14
N LEU A 140 7.72 -13.75 -6.85
CA LEU A 140 7.54 -14.16 -8.23
C LEU A 140 8.54 -13.46 -9.16
N MET A 141 8.72 -12.14 -9.00
CA MET A 141 9.74 -11.39 -9.73
C MET A 141 11.13 -11.96 -9.48
N GLY A 142 11.49 -12.18 -8.21
CA GLY A 142 12.79 -12.76 -7.83
C GLY A 142 13.04 -14.15 -8.43
N LEU A 143 12.01 -15.00 -8.48
CA LEU A 143 12.10 -16.35 -9.05
C LEU A 143 12.29 -16.32 -10.59
N ARG A 144 11.80 -15.27 -11.26
CA ARG A 144 11.88 -15.11 -12.72
C ARG A 144 13.11 -14.33 -13.18
N THR A 145 13.66 -13.45 -12.34
CA THR A 145 14.85 -12.64 -12.65
C THR A 145 16.13 -13.46 -12.53
N VAL A 146 16.32 -14.43 -13.41
CA VAL A 146 17.54 -15.25 -13.49
C VAL A 146 18.38 -14.83 -14.69
N ASP A 147 19.69 -14.69 -14.49
CA ASP A 147 20.64 -14.52 -15.59
C ASP A 147 20.62 -15.77 -16.49
N PRO A 148 20.31 -15.62 -17.80
CA PRO A 148 20.32 -16.74 -18.75
C PRO A 148 21.61 -17.56 -18.70
N ARG A 149 22.76 -16.94 -18.42
CA ARG A 149 24.05 -17.63 -18.33
C ARG A 149 24.10 -18.66 -17.20
N LEU A 150 23.41 -18.40 -16.09
CA LEU A 150 23.31 -19.36 -14.98
C LEU A 150 22.40 -20.54 -15.35
N ALA A 151 21.37 -20.29 -16.18
CA ALA A 151 20.54 -21.36 -16.71
C ALA A 151 21.30 -22.23 -17.71
N ASP A 152 22.05 -21.61 -18.62
CA ASP A 152 22.91 -22.30 -19.59
C ASP A 152 23.99 -23.13 -18.88
N LEU A 153 24.57 -22.62 -17.79
CA LEU A 153 25.54 -23.36 -16.98
C LEU A 153 24.92 -24.62 -16.34
N VAL A 154 23.72 -24.49 -15.75
CA VAL A 154 23.02 -25.66 -15.19
C VAL A 154 22.73 -26.69 -16.27
N ALA A 155 22.28 -26.25 -17.45
CA ALA A 155 22.01 -27.12 -18.59
C ALA A 155 23.29 -27.82 -19.10
N ALA A 156 24.41 -27.10 -19.20
CA ALA A 156 25.70 -27.64 -19.64
C ALA A 156 26.24 -28.73 -18.70
N TYR A 157 25.96 -28.64 -17.40
CA TYR A 157 26.27 -29.68 -16.40
C TYR A 157 25.23 -30.80 -16.34
N GLY A 158 24.26 -30.85 -17.26
CA GLY A 158 23.20 -31.88 -17.32
C GLY A 158 22.06 -31.67 -16.32
N GLY A 159 21.96 -30.49 -15.71
CA GLY A 159 20.88 -30.14 -14.79
C GLY A 159 19.60 -29.73 -15.53
N GLY A 160 18.43 -30.14 -15.01
CA GLY A 160 17.12 -29.74 -15.51
C GLY A 160 16.47 -28.61 -14.70
N GLU A 161 15.19 -28.32 -14.98
CA GLU A 161 14.40 -27.28 -14.31
C GLU A 161 14.36 -27.41 -12.78
N ARG A 162 14.41 -28.64 -12.24
CA ARG A 162 14.44 -28.86 -10.79
C ARG A 162 15.75 -28.38 -10.17
N GLN A 163 16.87 -28.66 -10.82
CA GLN A 163 18.19 -28.21 -10.38
C GLN A 163 18.29 -26.68 -10.52
N LEU A 164 17.81 -26.13 -11.63
CA LEU A 164 17.73 -24.68 -11.86
C LEU A 164 16.88 -24.00 -10.79
N MET A 165 15.70 -24.54 -10.48
CA MET A 165 14.82 -24.03 -9.44
C MET A 165 15.50 -24.04 -8.07
N ARG A 166 16.07 -25.18 -7.66
CA ARG A 166 16.64 -25.35 -6.31
C ARG A 166 17.93 -24.56 -6.11
N HIS A 167 18.81 -24.51 -7.10
CA HIS A 167 20.16 -23.97 -6.93
C HIS A 167 20.29 -22.52 -7.40
N VAL A 168 19.50 -22.10 -8.39
CA VAL A 168 19.59 -20.76 -8.99
C VAL A 168 18.37 -19.92 -8.62
N ARG A 169 17.14 -20.32 -8.97
CA ARG A 169 15.94 -19.49 -8.75
C ARG A 169 15.66 -19.24 -7.26
N LEU A 170 15.56 -20.29 -6.45
CA LEU A 170 15.22 -20.13 -5.02
C LEU A 170 16.29 -19.35 -4.24
N ARG A 171 17.56 -19.54 -4.57
CA ARG A 171 18.66 -18.82 -3.91
C ARG A 171 18.80 -17.39 -4.41
N GLY A 172 18.70 -17.19 -5.73
CA GLY A 172 18.75 -15.87 -6.38
C GLY A 172 17.53 -15.00 -6.07
N ALA A 173 16.38 -15.59 -5.75
CA ALA A 173 15.18 -14.86 -5.35
C ALA A 173 15.26 -14.32 -3.91
N LEU A 174 16.17 -14.82 -3.06
CA LEU A 174 16.21 -14.47 -1.65
C LEU A 174 16.34 -12.95 -1.38
N PRO A 175 17.22 -12.19 -2.07
CA PRO A 175 17.28 -10.73 -1.92
C PRO A 175 15.97 -10.04 -2.28
N ALA A 176 15.34 -10.45 -3.39
CA ALA A 176 14.06 -9.90 -3.83
C ALA A 176 12.91 -10.23 -2.86
N VAL A 177 12.88 -11.46 -2.33
CA VAL A 177 11.92 -11.89 -1.30
C VAL A 177 12.10 -11.03 -0.05
N LEU A 178 13.32 -10.87 0.46
CA LEU A 178 13.57 -10.05 1.65
C LEU A 178 13.24 -8.57 1.42
N ALA A 179 13.53 -8.04 0.23
CA ALA A 179 13.12 -6.70 -0.15
C ALA A 179 11.59 -6.53 -0.16
N GLY A 180 10.86 -7.57 -0.60
CA GLY A 180 9.40 -7.64 -0.53
C GLY A 180 8.87 -7.74 0.89
N LEU A 181 9.43 -8.62 1.72
CA LEU A 181 9.04 -8.80 3.13
C LEU A 181 9.23 -7.53 3.95
N ARG A 182 10.28 -6.75 3.66
CA ARG A 182 10.51 -5.42 4.24
C ARG A 182 9.35 -4.45 3.97
N ILE A 183 8.70 -4.53 2.81
CA ILE A 183 7.53 -3.70 2.46
C ILE A 183 6.25 -4.31 3.07
N ALA A 184 6.15 -5.63 3.09
CA ALA A 184 4.97 -6.33 3.59
C ALA A 184 4.81 -6.25 5.12
N ALA A 185 5.90 -6.20 5.89
CA ALA A 185 5.83 -6.16 7.36
C ALA A 185 5.06 -4.94 7.91
N PRO A 186 5.33 -3.69 7.49
CA PRO A 186 4.47 -2.55 7.85
C PRO A 186 3.00 -2.70 7.44
N LEU A 187 2.74 -3.31 6.28
CA LEU A 187 1.37 -3.56 5.80
C LEU A 187 0.62 -4.58 6.67
N ALA A 188 1.33 -5.54 7.29
CA ALA A 188 0.73 -6.47 8.24
C ALA A 188 0.25 -5.74 9.50
N VAL A 189 1.06 -4.81 10.02
CA VAL A 189 0.69 -3.97 11.17
C VAL A 189 -0.51 -3.09 10.81
N LEU A 190 -0.48 -2.47 9.63
CA LEU A 190 -1.60 -1.68 9.13
C LEU A 190 -2.89 -2.51 9.02
N GLY A 191 -2.80 -3.72 8.45
CA GLY A 191 -3.94 -4.63 8.33
C GLY A 191 -4.48 -5.13 9.67
N ALA A 192 -3.59 -5.38 10.64
CA ALA A 192 -4.00 -5.72 12.01
C ALA A 192 -4.72 -4.55 12.68
N VAL A 193 -4.15 -3.35 12.64
CA VAL A 193 -4.77 -2.13 13.20
C VAL A 193 -6.13 -1.85 12.54
N LEU A 194 -6.24 -1.97 11.22
CA LEU A 194 -7.52 -1.81 10.52
C LEU A 194 -8.52 -2.94 10.84
N GLY A 195 -8.04 -4.16 11.08
CA GLY A 195 -8.90 -5.28 11.42
C GLY A 195 -9.43 -5.17 12.86
N GLU A 196 -8.59 -4.68 13.78
CA GLU A 196 -9.00 -4.31 15.14
C GLU A 196 -10.03 -3.18 15.09
N PHE A 197 -9.89 -2.30 14.10
CA PHE A 197 -10.81 -1.22 13.84
C PHE A 197 -12.16 -1.75 13.33
N GLY A 198 -13.08 -1.95 14.26
CA GLY A 198 -14.44 -2.41 13.97
C GLY A 198 -14.64 -3.92 14.05
N SER A 199 -13.68 -4.71 14.55
CA SER A 199 -13.98 -6.11 14.93
C SER A 199 -14.71 -6.24 16.27
N GLY A 200 -14.80 -5.15 17.05
CA GLY A 200 -15.33 -5.18 18.41
C GLY A 200 -14.35 -5.81 19.41
N THR A 201 -13.09 -6.01 19.03
CA THR A 201 -12.04 -6.45 19.96
C THR A 201 -11.80 -5.42 21.07
N ARG A 202 -11.47 -5.91 22.27
CA ARG A 202 -11.14 -5.06 23.42
C ARG A 202 -9.72 -4.50 23.35
N TRP A 203 -8.80 -5.25 22.76
CA TRP A 203 -7.37 -4.96 22.74
C TRP A 203 -6.86 -4.74 21.31
N GLY A 204 -5.77 -3.97 21.19
CA GLY A 204 -5.17 -3.56 19.92
C GLY A 204 -5.15 -2.04 19.74
N PHE A 205 -4.15 -1.52 19.02
CA PHE A 205 -4.03 -0.09 18.73
C PHE A 205 -5.19 0.46 17.89
N GLY A 206 -5.80 -0.35 17.02
CA GLY A 206 -7.01 0.06 16.29
C GLY A 206 -8.20 0.32 17.20
N ALA A 207 -8.45 -0.60 18.14
CA ALA A 207 -9.50 -0.45 19.15
C ALA A 207 -9.19 0.70 20.13
N PHE A 208 -7.92 0.86 20.52
CA PHE A 208 -7.50 1.96 21.38
C PHE A 208 -7.69 3.32 20.71
N LEU A 209 -7.39 3.41 19.41
CA LEU A 209 -7.59 4.63 18.65
C LEU A 209 -9.08 4.97 18.56
N LEU A 210 -9.94 3.98 18.28
CA LEU A 210 -11.38 4.17 18.22
C LEU A 210 -11.98 4.66 19.55
N SER A 211 -11.48 4.17 20.69
CA SER A 211 -11.95 4.62 22.01
C SER A 211 -11.40 6.00 22.42
N ALA A 212 -10.26 6.41 21.85
CA ALA A 212 -9.65 7.72 22.09
C ALA A 212 -10.27 8.85 21.24
N LEU A 213 -10.84 8.53 20.06
CA LEU A 213 -11.43 9.52 19.15
C LEU A 213 -12.49 10.43 19.83
N PRO A 214 -13.47 9.92 20.60
CA PRO A 214 -14.47 10.77 21.25
C PRO A 214 -13.92 11.62 22.40
N GLN A 215 -12.79 11.23 22.99
CA GLN A 215 -12.17 11.93 24.12
C GLN A 215 -11.48 13.22 23.68
N GLY A 216 -11.15 13.34 22.39
CA GLY A 216 -10.52 14.54 21.83
C GLY A 216 -9.16 14.87 22.43
N ASP A 217 -8.41 13.86 22.93
CA ASP A 217 -7.05 14.04 23.45
C ASP A 217 -6.01 13.87 22.33
N PRO A 218 -5.43 14.98 21.82
CA PRO A 218 -4.46 14.92 20.72
C PRO A 218 -3.20 14.16 21.12
N ALA A 219 -2.78 14.25 22.39
CA ALA A 219 -1.56 13.60 22.85
C ALA A 219 -1.69 12.07 22.83
N ARG A 220 -2.86 11.56 23.23
CA ARG A 220 -3.18 10.13 23.14
C ARG A 220 -3.23 9.66 21.68
N LEU A 221 -3.88 10.42 20.79
CA LEU A 221 -3.97 10.07 19.37
C LEU A 221 -2.59 10.01 18.68
N TRP A 222 -1.73 11.01 18.93
CA TRP A 222 -0.34 10.99 18.47
C TRP A 222 0.46 9.85 19.11
N GLY A 223 0.26 9.58 20.40
CA GLY A 223 0.91 8.46 21.09
C GLY A 223 0.57 7.11 20.46
N ILE A 224 -0.70 6.84 20.19
CA ILE A 224 -1.15 5.61 19.53
C ILE A 224 -0.62 5.52 18.10
N GLY A 225 -0.65 6.63 17.35
CA GLY A 225 -0.14 6.71 15.99
C GLY A 225 1.38 6.45 15.91
N LEU A 226 2.16 7.05 16.82
CA LEU A 226 3.60 6.84 16.92
C LEU A 226 3.95 5.44 17.41
N ALA A 227 3.20 4.88 18.37
CA ALA A 227 3.41 3.52 18.83
C ALA A 227 3.14 2.48 17.72
N SER A 228 2.03 2.63 16.99
CA SER A 228 1.72 1.83 15.80
C SER A 228 2.83 1.94 14.75
N SER A 229 3.31 3.16 14.50
CA SER A 229 4.40 3.42 13.55
C SER A 229 5.72 2.78 14.01
N ALA A 230 5.99 2.75 15.31
CA ALA A 230 7.17 2.12 15.87
C ALA A 230 7.15 0.59 15.67
N VAL A 231 5.98 -0.04 15.84
CA VAL A 231 5.79 -1.48 15.55
C VAL A 231 6.01 -1.76 14.06
N ALA A 232 5.41 -0.95 13.17
CA ALA A 232 5.62 -1.08 11.73
C ALA A 232 7.09 -0.89 11.33
N LEU A 233 7.76 0.11 11.90
CA LEU A 233 9.19 0.37 11.67
C LEU A 233 10.07 -0.77 12.18
N ALA A 234 9.77 -1.34 13.35
CA ALA A 234 10.47 -2.51 13.87
C ALA A 234 10.37 -3.70 12.90
N GLY A 235 9.17 -3.95 12.35
CA GLY A 235 8.97 -4.95 11.31
C GLY A 235 9.78 -4.68 10.04
N TYR A 236 9.79 -3.44 9.56
CA TYR A 236 10.63 -3.03 8.41
C TYR A 236 12.13 -3.27 8.68
N LEU A 237 12.63 -2.86 9.85
CA LEU A 237 14.04 -2.98 10.23
C LEU A 237 14.48 -4.45 10.39
N ALA A 238 13.59 -5.33 10.87
CA ALA A 238 13.85 -6.75 11.02
C ALA A 238 14.25 -7.42 9.68
N PHE A 239 13.66 -6.98 8.56
CA PHE A 239 13.99 -7.49 7.22
C PHE A 239 15.07 -6.66 6.49
N LEU A 240 15.27 -5.40 6.88
CA LEU A 240 16.31 -4.55 6.30
C LEU A 240 17.73 -5.06 6.63
N LEU A 241 17.98 -5.45 7.87
CA LEU A 241 19.33 -5.85 8.32
C LEU A 241 19.83 -7.11 7.58
N PRO A 242 19.03 -8.19 7.44
CA PRO A 242 19.42 -9.35 6.64
C PRO A 242 19.56 -9.01 5.16
N ALA A 243 18.65 -8.21 4.58
CA ALA A 243 18.71 -7.82 3.18
C ALA A 243 20.03 -7.10 2.84
N ARG A 244 20.45 -6.15 3.69
CA ARG A 244 21.73 -5.42 3.50
C ARG A 244 22.95 -6.34 3.55
N ARG A 245 22.94 -7.37 4.40
CA ARG A 245 24.04 -8.33 4.48
C ARG A 245 24.15 -9.18 3.22
N LEU A 246 23.02 -9.55 2.62
CA LEU A 246 22.96 -10.35 1.40
C LEU A 246 23.25 -9.53 0.13
N ASP A 247 22.79 -8.29 0.05
CA ASP A 247 23.09 -7.39 -1.07
C ASP A 247 24.58 -7.06 -1.14
N ALA A 248 25.25 -6.89 0.01
CA ALA A 248 26.69 -6.65 0.06
C ALA A 248 27.53 -7.81 -0.53
N THR A 249 26.99 -9.04 -0.52
CA THR A 249 27.65 -10.25 -1.05
C THR A 249 27.28 -10.57 -2.50
N THR A 250 26.23 -9.95 -3.05
CA THR A 250 25.66 -10.30 -4.37
C THR A 250 25.91 -9.21 -5.41
N GLY A 251 26.99 -8.44 -5.25
CA GLY A 251 27.45 -7.39 -6.18
C GLY A 251 27.96 -7.90 -7.53
N ALA A 252 27.33 -8.92 -8.11
CA ALA A 252 27.53 -9.25 -9.51
C ALA A 252 26.74 -8.22 -10.33
N VAL A 253 27.49 -7.30 -10.96
CA VAL A 253 27.01 -6.40 -12.02
C VAL A 253 26.67 -7.26 -13.23
N THR A 254 25.57 -8.00 -13.16
CA THR A 254 24.91 -8.49 -14.36
C THR A 254 23.77 -7.53 -14.61
N LEU A 255 23.93 -6.70 -15.65
CA LEU A 255 22.80 -6.03 -16.28
C LEU A 255 21.87 -7.15 -16.73
N ALA A 256 20.93 -7.53 -15.86
CA ALA A 256 19.81 -8.35 -16.26
C ALA A 256 19.12 -7.54 -17.35
N THR A 257 19.35 -7.92 -18.59
CA THR A 257 18.44 -7.54 -19.65
C THR A 257 17.14 -8.22 -19.25
N VAL A 258 16.24 -7.45 -18.64
CA VAL A 258 14.86 -7.86 -18.48
C VAL A 258 14.34 -8.01 -19.90
N ARG A 259 14.56 -9.18 -20.50
CA ARG A 259 13.63 -9.66 -21.51
C ARG A 259 12.31 -9.75 -20.75
N PRO A 260 11.22 -9.15 -21.24
CA PRO A 260 9.89 -9.48 -20.74
C PRO A 260 9.65 -10.95 -21.08
N ALA A 261 10.17 -11.84 -20.23
CA ALA A 261 9.90 -13.25 -20.22
C ALA A 261 8.46 -13.36 -19.74
N ASP A 262 7.51 -13.24 -20.68
CA ASP A 262 6.10 -13.64 -20.58
C ASP A 262 5.32 -13.23 -21.85
N ALA A 263 5.79 -12.25 -22.63
CA ALA A 263 5.12 -11.88 -23.88
C ALA A 263 5.24 -12.97 -24.98
N SER A 264 6.33 -13.73 -25.00
CA SER A 264 6.62 -14.70 -26.07
C SER A 264 5.84 -16.01 -25.94
N ALA A 265 5.62 -16.53 -24.72
CA ALA A 265 4.96 -17.83 -24.51
C ALA A 265 3.42 -17.74 -24.55
N ALA A 266 2.85 -16.61 -24.11
CA ALA A 266 1.42 -16.34 -24.28
C ALA A 266 1.07 -16.00 -25.74
N ALA A 267 1.99 -15.38 -26.49
CA ALA A 267 1.79 -15.08 -27.91
C ALA A 267 1.81 -16.31 -28.83
N SER A 268 2.52 -17.38 -28.44
CA SER A 268 2.54 -18.65 -29.18
C SER A 268 1.33 -19.55 -28.91
N ALA A 269 0.49 -19.22 -27.93
CA ALA A 269 -0.72 -19.99 -27.64
C ALA A 269 -1.81 -19.75 -28.69
N PRO A 270 -2.56 -20.81 -29.09
CA PRO A 270 -3.66 -20.66 -30.03
C PRO A 270 -4.70 -19.66 -29.51
N ARG A 271 -5.32 -18.90 -30.42
CA ARG A 271 -6.22 -17.78 -30.08
C ARG A 271 -7.35 -18.17 -29.13
N TRP A 272 -7.90 -19.39 -29.27
CA TRP A 272 -8.96 -19.90 -28.39
C TRP A 272 -8.50 -20.08 -26.94
N LEU A 273 -7.27 -20.55 -26.72
CA LEU A 273 -6.72 -20.74 -25.37
C LEU A 273 -6.48 -19.39 -24.67
N ARG A 274 -6.03 -18.38 -25.41
CA ARG A 274 -5.88 -17.02 -24.89
C ARG A 274 -7.23 -16.42 -24.48
N ILE A 275 -8.27 -16.63 -25.29
CA ILE A 275 -9.63 -16.18 -24.97
C ILE A 275 -10.15 -16.94 -23.75
N ALA A 276 -9.98 -18.26 -23.69
CA ALA A 276 -10.40 -19.08 -22.55
C ALA A 276 -9.70 -18.65 -21.24
N LEU A 277 -8.39 -18.37 -21.28
CA LEU A 277 -7.65 -17.86 -20.13
C LEU A 277 -8.11 -16.46 -19.71
N ALA A 278 -8.40 -15.57 -20.67
CA ALA A 278 -8.92 -14.24 -20.37
C ALA A 278 -10.34 -14.29 -19.75
N LEU A 279 -11.22 -15.12 -20.32
CA LEU A 279 -12.56 -15.36 -19.77
C LEU A 279 -12.48 -16.02 -18.40
N GLY A 280 -11.60 -17.01 -18.24
CA GLY A 280 -11.32 -17.64 -16.96
C GLY A 280 -10.83 -16.64 -15.92
N ALA A 281 -9.90 -15.76 -16.27
CA ALA A 281 -9.39 -14.73 -15.37
C ALA A 281 -10.46 -13.71 -14.94
N LEU A 282 -11.43 -13.43 -15.81
CA LEU A 282 -12.56 -12.55 -15.51
C LEU A 282 -13.62 -13.27 -14.66
N ALA A 283 -13.89 -14.55 -14.91
CA ALA A 283 -14.92 -15.32 -14.22
C ALA A 283 -14.46 -15.84 -12.84
N LEU A 284 -13.17 -16.17 -12.70
CA LEU A 284 -12.63 -16.82 -11.51
C LEU A 284 -12.87 -16.04 -10.20
N PRO A 285 -12.75 -14.70 -10.13
CA PRO A 285 -13.09 -13.95 -8.91
C PRO A 285 -14.53 -14.19 -8.44
N PHE A 286 -15.48 -14.26 -9.37
CA PHE A 286 -16.89 -14.51 -9.04
C PHE A 286 -17.12 -15.95 -8.61
N VAL A 287 -16.42 -16.91 -9.24
CA VAL A 287 -16.47 -18.33 -8.84
C VAL A 287 -15.89 -18.52 -7.44
N VAL A 288 -14.74 -17.90 -7.14
CA VAL A 288 -14.11 -17.95 -5.82
C VAL A 288 -15.01 -17.31 -4.77
N TRP A 289 -15.68 -16.19 -5.10
CA TRP A 289 -16.63 -15.54 -4.21
C TRP A 289 -17.85 -16.43 -3.91
N GLU A 290 -18.50 -16.99 -4.94
CA GLU A 290 -19.63 -17.91 -4.77
C GLU A 290 -19.22 -19.15 -3.95
N LEU A 291 -18.04 -19.70 -4.24
CA LEU A 291 -17.50 -20.84 -3.49
C LEU A 291 -17.21 -20.48 -2.03
N ALA A 292 -16.65 -19.30 -1.75
CA ALA A 292 -16.40 -18.85 -0.39
C ALA A 292 -17.70 -18.70 0.42
N VAL A 293 -18.74 -18.12 -0.18
CA VAL A 293 -20.07 -17.97 0.44
C VAL A 293 -20.68 -19.34 0.73
N THR A 294 -20.73 -20.23 -0.26
CA THR A 294 -21.32 -21.56 -0.11
C THR A 294 -20.58 -22.44 0.89
N LEU A 295 -19.24 -22.42 0.90
CA LEU A 295 -18.43 -23.17 1.87
C LEU A 295 -18.51 -22.62 3.29
N SER A 296 -18.70 -21.30 3.44
CA SER A 296 -18.77 -20.66 4.76
C SER A 296 -20.02 -21.01 5.56
N LYS A 297 -21.06 -21.55 4.91
CA LYS A 297 -22.39 -21.85 5.49
C LYS A 297 -23.06 -20.65 6.19
N VAL A 298 -22.60 -19.42 5.88
CA VAL A 298 -23.22 -18.19 6.38
C VAL A 298 -24.55 -17.98 5.66
N SER A 299 -25.53 -17.40 6.37
CA SER A 299 -26.83 -17.08 5.78
C SER A 299 -26.66 -16.24 4.52
N PRO A 300 -27.35 -16.56 3.40
CA PRO A 300 -27.32 -15.76 2.17
C PRO A 300 -27.77 -14.31 2.36
N ILE A 301 -28.46 -14.00 3.46
CA ILE A 301 -28.83 -12.63 3.85
C ILE A 301 -27.60 -11.83 4.28
N VAL A 302 -26.65 -12.45 4.96
CA VAL A 302 -25.43 -11.82 5.48
C VAL A 302 -24.31 -11.85 4.44
N ALA A 303 -24.24 -12.93 3.67
CA ALA A 303 -23.25 -13.17 2.63
C ALA A 303 -23.96 -13.47 1.29
N PRO A 304 -24.51 -12.46 0.59
CA PRO A 304 -25.04 -12.65 -0.75
C PRO A 304 -23.94 -13.08 -1.72
N GLY A 305 -24.26 -14.03 -2.59
CA GLY A 305 -23.39 -14.38 -3.72
C GLY A 305 -23.34 -13.27 -4.78
N PRO A 306 -22.39 -13.34 -5.73
CA PRO A 306 -22.25 -12.41 -6.85
C PRO A 306 -23.55 -12.16 -7.61
N VAL A 307 -24.30 -13.22 -7.93
CA VAL A 307 -25.53 -13.09 -8.70
C VAL A 307 -26.59 -12.31 -7.93
N ARG A 308 -26.77 -12.60 -6.64
CA ARG A 308 -27.71 -11.87 -5.78
C ARG A 308 -27.33 -10.40 -5.65
N THR A 309 -26.05 -10.11 -5.47
CA THR A 309 -25.54 -8.74 -5.35
C THR A 309 -25.81 -7.94 -6.63
N VAL A 310 -25.61 -8.54 -7.81
CA VAL A 310 -25.94 -7.89 -9.09
C VAL A 310 -27.46 -7.72 -9.26
N MET A 311 -28.25 -8.72 -8.90
CA MET A 311 -29.72 -8.61 -8.96
C MET A 311 -30.24 -7.52 -8.02
N TYR A 312 -29.67 -7.38 -6.83
CA TYR A 312 -29.98 -6.30 -5.90
C TYR A 312 -29.80 -4.92 -6.54
N LEU A 313 -28.77 -4.73 -7.35
CA LEU A 313 -28.52 -3.47 -8.06
C LEU A 313 -29.37 -3.26 -9.32
N VAL A 314 -29.80 -4.33 -10.00
CA VAL A 314 -30.42 -4.22 -11.33
C VAL A 314 -31.92 -4.46 -11.31
N THR A 315 -32.36 -5.60 -10.76
CA THR A 315 -33.72 -6.13 -10.94
C THR A 315 -34.55 -6.22 -9.66
N GLY A 316 -33.92 -6.10 -8.49
CA GLY A 316 -34.60 -6.19 -7.19
C GLY A 316 -35.61 -5.07 -6.94
N ARG A 317 -36.55 -5.29 -6.00
CA ARG A 317 -37.55 -4.28 -5.59
C ARG A 317 -36.90 -2.99 -5.05
N GLU A 318 -35.75 -3.13 -4.42
CA GLU A 318 -34.97 -2.01 -3.87
C GLU A 318 -33.89 -1.50 -4.85
N ALA A 319 -33.81 -2.06 -6.06
CA ALA A 319 -32.71 -1.77 -6.98
C ALA A 319 -32.64 -0.30 -7.39
N GLU A 320 -33.79 0.36 -7.55
CA GLU A 320 -33.82 1.79 -7.87
C GLU A 320 -33.28 2.64 -6.71
N ALA A 321 -33.72 2.37 -5.48
CA ALA A 321 -33.23 3.05 -4.29
C ALA A 321 -31.73 2.79 -4.08
N ALA A 322 -31.30 1.54 -4.28
CA ALA A 322 -29.90 1.14 -4.18
C ALA A 322 -29.02 1.86 -5.21
N ARG A 323 -29.44 1.90 -6.48
CA ARG A 323 -28.74 2.66 -7.54
C ARG A 323 -28.72 4.15 -7.26
N ALA A 324 -29.80 4.72 -6.75
CA ALA A 324 -29.87 6.14 -6.42
C ALA A 324 -28.96 6.50 -5.23
N ALA A 325 -28.89 5.66 -4.21
CA ALA A 325 -27.97 5.82 -3.09
C ALA A 325 -26.51 5.68 -3.53
N MET A 326 -26.19 4.61 -4.28
CA MET A 326 -24.86 4.36 -4.83
C MET A 326 -24.42 5.48 -5.79
N GLY A 327 -25.31 5.93 -6.67
CA GLY A 327 -25.03 6.99 -7.64
C GLY A 327 -24.71 8.32 -6.96
N ARG A 328 -25.45 8.69 -5.90
CA ARG A 328 -25.16 9.89 -5.08
C ARG A 328 -23.82 9.77 -4.37
N ALA A 329 -23.58 8.63 -3.71
CA ALA A 329 -22.32 8.36 -3.05
C ALA A 329 -21.12 8.45 -4.01
N LEU A 330 -21.21 7.84 -5.19
CA LEU A 330 -20.16 7.90 -6.21
C LEU A 330 -19.95 9.31 -6.78
N ALA A 331 -21.03 10.07 -6.97
CA ALA A 331 -20.95 11.45 -7.45
C ALA A 331 -20.20 12.37 -6.47
N GLU A 332 -20.24 12.06 -5.18
CA GLU A 332 -19.48 12.76 -4.14
C GLU A 332 -18.03 12.26 -4.06
N THR A 333 -17.82 10.93 -4.08
CA THR A 333 -16.50 10.33 -3.89
C THR A 333 -15.56 10.51 -5.08
N LEU A 334 -16.04 10.27 -6.31
CA LEU A 334 -15.18 10.21 -7.50
C LEU A 334 -14.47 11.52 -7.82
N PRO A 335 -15.12 12.70 -7.77
CA PRO A 335 -14.44 13.97 -8.02
C PRO A 335 -13.35 14.26 -6.98
N ILE A 336 -13.62 13.95 -5.71
CA ILE A 336 -12.67 14.13 -4.61
C ILE A 336 -11.48 13.19 -4.81
N ALA A 337 -11.71 11.93 -5.19
CA ALA A 337 -10.67 10.95 -5.43
C ALA A 337 -9.80 11.33 -6.64
N ALA A 338 -10.40 11.82 -7.72
CA ALA A 338 -9.67 12.30 -8.89
C ALA A 338 -8.81 13.53 -8.57
N LEU A 339 -9.36 14.50 -7.82
CA LEU A 339 -8.62 15.68 -7.38
C LEU A 339 -7.47 15.29 -6.44
N GLY A 340 -7.72 14.41 -5.48
CA GLY A 340 -6.71 13.89 -4.56
C GLY A 340 -5.59 13.13 -5.26
N LEU A 341 -5.92 12.33 -6.29
CA LEU A 341 -4.95 11.63 -7.13
C LEU A 341 -4.04 12.62 -7.87
N VAL A 342 -4.61 13.62 -8.56
CA VAL A 342 -3.85 14.61 -9.32
C VAL A 342 -2.99 15.47 -8.39
N ALA A 343 -3.58 15.99 -7.31
CA ALA A 343 -2.86 16.82 -6.35
C ALA A 343 -1.75 16.03 -5.63
N GLY A 344 -2.00 14.77 -5.25
CA GLY A 344 -1.02 13.90 -4.61
C GLY A 344 0.14 13.55 -5.52
N LEU A 345 -0.13 13.23 -6.80
CA LEU A 345 0.92 12.99 -7.80
C LEU A 345 1.73 14.26 -8.09
N ALA A 346 1.07 15.41 -8.22
CA ALA A 346 1.74 16.69 -8.43
C ALA A 346 2.65 17.05 -7.25
N PHE A 347 2.17 16.88 -6.01
CA PHE A 347 2.95 17.13 -4.81
C PHE A 347 4.13 16.17 -4.68
N ALA A 348 3.91 14.87 -4.94
CA ALA A 348 4.96 13.86 -4.96
C ALA A 348 6.05 14.17 -5.99
N PHE A 349 5.66 14.55 -7.20
CA PHE A 349 6.59 14.95 -8.27
C PHE A 349 7.37 16.20 -7.89
N ALA A 350 6.70 17.25 -7.38
CA ALA A 350 7.35 18.49 -6.95
C ALA A 350 8.38 18.22 -5.85
N LEU A 351 8.04 17.39 -4.86
CA LEU A 351 8.97 17.03 -3.79
C LEU A 351 10.13 16.16 -4.29
N ALA A 352 9.87 15.21 -5.20
CA ALA A 352 10.91 14.38 -5.79
C ALA A 352 11.89 15.19 -6.67
N ALA A 353 11.37 16.16 -7.42
CA ALA A 353 12.15 17.13 -8.18
C ALA A 353 12.98 18.03 -7.24
N LEU A 354 12.37 18.55 -6.18
CA LEU A 354 13.06 19.34 -5.16
C LEU A 354 14.17 18.53 -4.47
N ALA A 355 13.92 17.25 -4.19
CA ALA A 355 14.92 16.35 -3.62
C ALA A 355 16.15 16.19 -4.52
N LEU A 356 15.97 16.19 -5.84
CA LEU A 356 17.08 16.15 -6.82
C LEU A 356 17.83 17.49 -6.90
N LEU A 357 17.10 18.61 -6.85
CA LEU A 357 17.69 19.95 -6.90
C LEU A 357 18.44 20.29 -5.59
N ALA A 358 17.89 19.86 -4.44
CA ALA A 358 18.38 20.13 -3.09
C ALA A 358 18.57 18.83 -2.26
N PRO A 359 19.66 18.06 -2.48
CA PRO A 359 19.90 16.78 -1.78
C PRO A 359 20.04 16.89 -0.26
N THR A 360 20.40 18.08 0.25
CA THR A 360 20.44 18.36 1.69
C THR A 360 19.04 18.37 2.29
N PHE A 361 18.07 18.95 1.59
CA PHE A 361 16.66 18.97 2.01
C PHE A 361 16.04 17.57 1.94
N ALA A 362 16.34 16.80 0.89
CA ALA A 362 15.87 15.40 0.77
C ALA A 362 16.30 14.52 1.96
N ARG A 363 17.57 14.64 2.38
CA ARG A 363 18.10 13.91 3.54
C ARG A 363 17.44 14.35 4.85
N ALA A 364 17.07 15.62 4.96
CA ALA A 364 16.36 16.17 6.11
C ALA A 364 14.92 15.65 6.24
N THR A 365 14.21 15.51 5.12
CA THR A 365 12.78 15.15 5.10
C THR A 365 12.51 13.65 5.03
N MET A 366 13.50 12.83 4.63
CA MET A 366 13.35 11.36 4.57
C MET A 366 12.80 10.73 5.87
N PRO A 367 13.35 11.03 7.07
CA PRO A 367 12.84 10.46 8.31
C PRO A 367 11.38 10.85 8.58
N VAL A 368 11.02 12.11 8.33
CA VAL A 368 9.65 12.62 8.51
C VAL A 368 8.68 11.92 7.55
N ALA A 369 9.07 11.76 6.29
CA ALA A 369 8.27 11.06 5.30
C ALA A 369 8.03 9.59 5.68
N LEU A 370 9.05 8.90 6.21
CA LEU A 370 8.92 7.52 6.69
C LEU A 370 7.96 7.41 7.88
N VAL A 371 8.00 8.34 8.84
CA VAL A 371 7.05 8.34 9.95
C VAL A 371 5.63 8.62 9.45
N ALA A 372 5.47 9.63 8.59
CA ALA A 372 4.18 9.98 8.00
C ALA A 372 3.55 8.84 7.19
N GLN A 373 4.38 8.01 6.53
CA GLN A 373 3.90 6.83 5.81
C GLN A 373 3.33 5.75 6.75
N ASN A 374 3.99 5.53 7.88
CA ASN A 374 3.64 4.42 8.77
C ASN A 374 2.58 4.79 9.80
N MET A 375 2.24 6.07 9.93
CA MET A 375 1.16 6.51 10.81
C MET A 375 -0.19 6.03 10.25
N PRO A 376 -1.00 5.31 11.04
CA PRO A 376 -2.31 4.88 10.60
C PRO A 376 -3.14 6.09 10.15
N LEU A 377 -3.74 6.00 8.96
CA LEU A 377 -4.50 7.12 8.37
C LEU A 377 -5.59 7.64 9.32
N VAL A 378 -6.22 6.73 10.07
CA VAL A 378 -7.24 7.04 11.08
C VAL A 378 -6.70 7.92 12.22
N ALA A 379 -5.43 7.77 12.60
CA ALA A 379 -4.79 8.63 13.60
C ALA A 379 -4.64 10.06 13.11
N VAL A 380 -4.49 10.24 11.79
CA VAL A 380 -4.33 11.56 11.16
C VAL A 380 -5.64 12.35 11.16
N VAL A 381 -6.79 11.66 11.17
CA VAL A 381 -8.11 12.24 10.94
C VAL A 381 -8.43 13.44 11.83
N PRO A 382 -8.30 13.37 13.17
CA PRO A 382 -8.68 14.48 14.03
C PRO A 382 -7.88 15.76 13.73
N PHE A 383 -6.62 15.61 13.31
CA PHE A 383 -5.77 16.75 12.93
C PHE A 383 -6.23 17.39 11.64
N VAL A 384 -6.63 16.58 10.66
CA VAL A 384 -7.16 17.07 9.39
C VAL A 384 -8.50 17.77 9.60
N VAL A 385 -9.39 17.21 10.43
CA VAL A 385 -10.65 17.85 10.82
C VAL A 385 -10.40 19.19 11.50
N LEU A 386 -9.40 19.26 12.38
CA LEU A 386 -9.11 20.49 13.11
C LEU A 386 -8.44 21.56 12.22
N LEU A 387 -7.63 21.17 11.24
CA LEU A 387 -6.93 22.09 10.34
C LEU A 387 -7.82 22.59 9.19
N PHE A 388 -8.60 21.69 8.58
CA PHE A 388 -9.39 21.98 7.37
C PHE A 388 -10.90 22.02 7.63
N GLY A 389 -11.35 21.71 8.85
CA GLY A 389 -12.76 21.50 9.15
C GLY A 389 -13.27 20.13 8.68
N ARG A 390 -14.55 19.86 8.90
CA ARG A 390 -15.25 18.73 8.26
C ARG A 390 -15.73 19.17 6.88
N GLY A 391 -15.23 18.55 5.81
CA GLY A 391 -15.67 18.87 4.45
C GLY A 391 -14.75 18.34 3.36
N VAL A 392 -14.97 18.81 2.13
CA VAL A 392 -14.26 18.34 0.94
C VAL A 392 -12.74 18.56 1.05
N ALA A 393 -12.29 19.70 1.58
CA ALA A 393 -10.86 20.01 1.72
C ALA A 393 -10.13 18.95 2.57
N ALA A 394 -10.76 18.50 3.66
CA ALA A 394 -10.22 17.48 4.52
C ALA A 394 -10.14 16.12 3.80
N SER A 395 -11.17 15.73 3.04
CA SER A 395 -11.15 14.49 2.25
C SER A 395 -10.12 14.52 1.13
N VAL A 396 -9.95 15.66 0.44
CA VAL A 396 -8.89 15.84 -0.57
C VAL A 396 -7.52 15.71 0.09
N PHE A 397 -7.29 16.33 1.24
CA PHE A 397 -6.01 16.23 1.95
C PHE A 397 -5.69 14.79 2.35
N MET A 398 -6.67 14.03 2.83
CA MET A 398 -6.51 12.62 3.17
C MET A 398 -6.16 11.77 1.94
N ALA A 399 -6.82 12.03 0.81
CA ALA A 399 -6.48 11.38 -0.46
C ALA A 399 -5.06 11.73 -0.92
N VAL A 400 -4.67 13.00 -0.84
CA VAL A 400 -3.31 13.46 -1.13
C VAL A 400 -2.30 12.73 -0.26
N LEU A 401 -2.55 12.60 1.04
CA LEU A 401 -1.64 11.95 1.99
C LEU A 401 -1.40 10.48 1.63
N VAL A 402 -2.47 9.75 1.27
CA VAL A 402 -2.39 8.34 0.86
C VAL A 402 -1.65 8.16 -0.47
N VAL A 403 -1.92 9.04 -1.44
CA VAL A 403 -1.32 9.00 -2.78
C VAL A 403 0.15 9.44 -2.76
N PHE A 404 0.46 10.47 -1.97
CA PHE A 404 1.72 11.19 -2.01
C PHE A 404 2.93 10.28 -1.78
N PHE A 405 2.91 9.47 -0.72
CA PHE A 405 4.14 8.80 -0.29
C PHE A 405 4.59 7.69 -1.25
N PRO A 406 3.74 6.70 -1.62
CA PRO A 406 4.14 5.67 -2.57
C PRO A 406 4.52 6.26 -3.93
N ALA A 407 3.82 7.32 -4.36
CA ALA A 407 4.16 8.06 -5.58
C ALA A 407 5.53 8.74 -5.46
N TYR A 408 5.82 9.43 -4.36
CA TYR A 408 7.09 10.11 -4.14
C TYR A 408 8.26 9.13 -4.22
N VAL A 409 8.17 7.98 -3.55
CA VAL A 409 9.24 6.97 -3.56
C VAL A 409 9.50 6.46 -4.98
N MET A 410 8.44 6.08 -5.72
CA MET A 410 8.56 5.56 -7.08
C MET A 410 9.11 6.60 -8.06
N ILE A 411 8.60 7.84 -7.98
CA ILE A 411 9.07 8.95 -8.82
C ILE A 411 10.51 9.31 -8.49
N HIS A 412 10.86 9.41 -7.20
CA HIS A 412 12.22 9.72 -6.77
C HIS A 412 13.23 8.65 -7.23
N GLN A 413 12.87 7.36 -7.10
CA GLN A 413 13.67 6.27 -7.65
C GLN A 413 13.87 6.40 -9.16
N GLY A 414 12.78 6.70 -9.90
CA GLY A 414 12.86 6.94 -11.33
C GLY A 414 13.80 8.10 -11.70
N LEU A 415 13.69 9.24 -11.01
CA LEU A 415 14.53 10.41 -11.26
C LEU A 415 16.01 10.18 -10.95
N VAL A 416 16.34 9.32 -9.98
CA VAL A 416 17.73 9.01 -9.58
C VAL A 416 18.30 7.80 -10.32
N SER A 417 17.47 6.99 -10.98
CA SER A 417 17.88 5.81 -11.76
C SER A 417 18.60 6.11 -13.08
N VAL A 418 18.79 7.39 -13.41
CA VAL A 418 19.45 7.86 -14.63
C VAL A 418 20.92 7.38 -14.68
N PRO A 419 21.37 6.77 -15.79
CA PRO A 419 22.77 6.39 -15.96
C PRO A 419 23.70 7.60 -15.85
N ARG A 420 24.84 7.44 -15.16
CA ARG A 420 25.81 8.52 -14.94
C ARG A 420 26.25 9.20 -16.25
N ALA A 421 26.47 8.41 -17.30
CA ALA A 421 26.88 8.93 -18.62
C ALA A 421 25.89 9.95 -19.22
N ALA A 422 24.58 9.77 -19.01
CA ALA A 422 23.58 10.73 -19.47
C ALA A 422 23.64 12.05 -18.68
N GLY A 423 23.99 11.96 -17.38
CA GLY A 423 24.21 13.13 -16.56
C GLY A 423 25.51 13.86 -16.87
N ASP A 424 26.59 13.11 -17.14
CA ASP A 424 27.89 13.65 -17.51
C ASP A 424 27.81 14.43 -18.83
N LEU A 425 27.00 13.97 -19.79
CA LEU A 425 26.73 14.70 -21.03
C LEU A 425 26.20 16.11 -20.73
N VAL A 426 25.17 16.22 -19.89
CA VAL A 426 24.60 17.54 -19.52
C VAL A 426 25.66 18.41 -18.84
N ALA A 427 26.49 17.83 -17.98
CA ALA A 427 27.54 18.56 -17.28
C ALA A 427 28.63 19.10 -18.24
N VAL A 428 29.05 18.31 -19.23
CA VAL A 428 30.05 18.70 -20.24
C VAL A 428 29.54 19.86 -21.10
N TYR A 429 28.24 19.85 -21.45
CA TYR A 429 27.60 20.97 -22.16
C TYR A 429 27.27 22.17 -21.26
N GLY A 430 27.80 22.23 -20.03
CA GLY A 430 27.59 23.35 -19.10
C GLY A 430 26.19 23.40 -18.48
N GLY A 431 25.46 22.28 -18.48
CA GLY A 431 24.12 22.19 -17.93
C GLY A 431 24.10 22.02 -16.41
N GLY A 432 23.30 22.86 -15.74
CA GLY A 432 23.05 22.74 -14.30
C GLY A 432 22.01 21.66 -13.93
N ARG A 433 21.76 21.51 -12.63
CA ARG A 433 20.80 20.50 -12.08
C ARG A 433 19.39 20.63 -12.64
N LEU A 434 18.93 21.85 -12.94
CA LEU A 434 17.61 22.07 -13.53
C LEU A 434 17.54 21.54 -14.97
N LYS A 435 18.60 21.76 -15.77
CA LYS A 435 18.68 21.21 -17.13
C LYS A 435 18.73 19.69 -17.09
N HIS A 436 19.52 19.13 -16.17
CA HIS A 436 19.55 17.68 -15.92
C HIS A 436 18.18 17.12 -15.55
N LEU A 437 17.46 17.78 -14.62
CA LEU A 437 16.12 17.37 -14.22
C LEU A 437 15.17 17.35 -15.43
N VAL A 438 15.04 18.48 -16.14
CA VAL A 438 14.04 18.67 -17.19
C VAL A 438 14.34 17.85 -18.45
N HIS A 439 15.61 17.79 -18.88
CA HIS A 439 15.97 17.19 -20.18
C HIS A 439 16.42 15.73 -20.09
N VAL A 440 16.80 15.25 -18.90
CA VAL A 440 17.29 13.87 -18.73
C VAL A 440 16.47 13.11 -17.72
N ALA A 441 16.39 13.59 -16.48
CA ALA A 441 15.77 12.81 -15.41
C ALA A 441 14.26 12.62 -15.60
N VAL A 442 13.52 13.68 -15.93
CA VAL A 442 12.06 13.60 -16.14
C VAL A 442 11.73 12.71 -17.35
N PRO A 443 12.32 12.88 -18.54
CA PRO A 443 12.08 11.98 -19.68
C PRO A 443 12.43 10.52 -19.39
N TYR A 444 13.53 10.27 -18.67
CA TYR A 444 13.94 8.91 -18.28
C TYR A 444 12.97 8.30 -17.25
N ALA A 445 12.43 9.12 -16.35
CA ALA A 445 11.54 8.68 -15.29
C ALA A 445 10.08 8.45 -15.74
N VAL A 446 9.68 8.76 -16.98
CA VAL A 446 8.26 8.69 -17.39
C VAL A 446 7.62 7.32 -17.12
N GLY A 447 8.35 6.22 -17.35
CA GLY A 447 7.86 4.88 -17.02
C GLY A 447 7.58 4.70 -15.52
N HIS A 448 8.41 5.29 -14.65
CA HIS A 448 8.20 5.30 -13.21
C HIS A 448 7.04 6.21 -12.79
N LEU A 449 6.81 7.33 -13.48
CA LEU A 449 5.65 8.20 -13.24
C LEU A 449 4.34 7.45 -13.54
N PHE A 450 4.25 6.74 -14.68
CA PHE A 450 3.09 5.92 -14.99
C PHE A 450 2.93 4.74 -14.02
N ALA A 451 4.03 4.07 -13.65
CA ALA A 451 4.00 3.00 -12.66
C ALA A 451 3.49 3.51 -11.30
N ALA A 452 3.97 4.69 -10.86
CA ALA A 452 3.50 5.36 -9.66
C ALA A 452 1.99 5.67 -9.74
N ALA A 453 1.54 6.29 -10.83
CA ALA A 453 0.13 6.62 -11.04
C ALA A 453 -0.78 5.39 -11.03
N ARG A 454 -0.37 4.28 -11.65
CA ARG A 454 -1.11 3.00 -11.61
C ARG A 454 -1.23 2.46 -10.19
N LEU A 455 -0.14 2.52 -9.43
CA LEU A 455 -0.11 2.04 -8.05
C LEU A 455 -1.07 2.83 -7.15
N VAL A 456 -1.06 4.16 -7.26
CA VAL A 456 -1.79 5.04 -6.33
C VAL A 456 -3.21 5.38 -6.77
N ALA A 457 -3.60 5.12 -8.03
CA ALA A 457 -4.96 5.40 -8.50
C ALA A 457 -6.06 4.65 -7.70
N PRO A 458 -5.95 3.33 -7.45
CA PRO A 458 -6.85 2.64 -6.52
C PRO A 458 -6.78 3.21 -5.10
N GLN A 459 -5.57 3.56 -4.63
CA GLN A 459 -5.36 4.05 -3.27
C GLN A 459 -5.98 5.45 -3.03
N ALA A 460 -6.11 6.27 -4.07
CA ALA A 460 -6.80 7.55 -3.99
C ALA A 460 -8.28 7.37 -3.60
N LEU A 461 -8.96 6.40 -4.21
CA LEU A 461 -10.34 6.04 -3.84
C LEU A 461 -10.42 5.58 -2.39
N LEU A 462 -9.49 4.70 -1.97
CA LEU A 462 -9.41 4.21 -0.59
C LEU A 462 -9.23 5.37 0.41
N GLY A 463 -8.33 6.31 0.12
CA GLY A 463 -8.08 7.46 0.98
C GLY A 463 -9.31 8.34 1.18
N VAL A 464 -10.07 8.58 0.11
CA VAL A 464 -11.34 9.32 0.19
C VAL A 464 -12.39 8.55 0.96
N MET A 465 -12.56 7.24 0.71
CA MET A 465 -13.55 6.43 1.43
C MET A 465 -13.30 6.41 2.95
N VAL A 466 -12.03 6.32 3.37
CA VAL A 466 -11.69 6.44 4.80
C VAL A 466 -12.02 7.83 5.33
N ALA A 467 -11.75 8.88 4.55
CA ALA A 467 -12.06 10.24 4.96
C ALA A 467 -13.57 10.51 5.06
N GLU A 468 -14.33 10.00 4.10
CA GLU A 468 -15.79 10.11 4.07
C GLU A 468 -16.45 9.47 5.27
N TRP A 469 -15.97 8.28 5.61
CA TRP A 469 -16.42 7.57 6.79
C TRP A 469 -16.17 8.37 8.09
N LEU A 470 -14.98 8.93 8.24
CA LEU A 470 -14.52 9.45 9.54
C LEU A 470 -14.72 10.97 9.69
N LEU A 471 -14.86 11.73 8.61
CA LEU A 471 -14.88 13.19 8.63
C LEU A 471 -16.19 13.80 8.12
N THR A 472 -16.65 13.41 6.94
CA THR A 472 -17.66 14.20 6.21
C THR A 472 -19.07 13.66 6.37
N GLY A 473 -19.24 12.35 6.58
CA GLY A 473 -20.57 11.74 6.69
C GLY A 473 -21.33 11.73 5.36
N VAL A 474 -20.62 11.82 4.23
CA VAL A 474 -21.17 11.74 2.87
C VAL A 474 -20.28 10.85 2.00
N GLY A 475 -20.75 10.43 0.82
CA GLY A 475 -19.99 9.61 -0.11
C GLY A 475 -20.03 8.10 0.16
N LEU A 476 -19.29 7.35 -0.67
CA LEU A 476 -19.27 5.88 -0.68
C LEU A 476 -18.74 5.29 0.62
N GLY A 477 -17.71 5.89 1.21
CA GLY A 477 -17.18 5.45 2.50
C GLY A 477 -18.21 5.55 3.62
N ASN A 478 -18.97 6.65 3.66
CA ASN A 478 -20.03 6.84 4.63
C ASN A 478 -21.25 5.94 4.36
N LEU A 479 -21.65 5.77 3.09
CA LEU A 479 -22.73 4.86 2.71
C LEU A 479 -22.48 3.45 3.25
N LEU A 480 -21.26 2.93 3.07
CA LEU A 480 -20.87 1.62 3.57
C LEU A 480 -20.88 1.55 5.10
N ASN A 481 -20.51 2.64 5.78
CA ASN A 481 -20.57 2.69 7.24
C ASN A 481 -22.01 2.69 7.77
N ILE A 482 -22.90 3.47 7.15
CA ILE A 482 -24.32 3.50 7.55
C ILE A 482 -24.97 2.16 7.29
N SER A 483 -24.77 1.58 6.10
CA SER A 483 -25.29 0.25 5.76
C SER A 483 -24.73 -0.83 6.68
N ARG A 484 -23.47 -0.71 7.14
CA ARG A 484 -22.92 -1.56 8.20
C ARG A 484 -23.69 -1.41 9.51
N GLY A 485 -23.98 -0.19 9.94
CA GLY A 485 -24.77 0.06 11.16
C GLY A 485 -26.20 -0.45 11.06
N GLY A 486 -26.81 -0.36 9.88
CA GLY A 486 -28.15 -0.87 9.56
C GLY A 486 -28.21 -2.37 9.24
N LEU A 487 -27.06 -3.06 9.21
CA LEU A 487 -26.95 -4.47 8.78
C LEU A 487 -27.50 -4.72 7.36
N GLU A 488 -27.42 -3.72 6.49
CA GLU A 488 -27.82 -3.77 5.08
C GLU A 488 -26.73 -4.47 4.26
N PHE A 489 -26.56 -5.77 4.48
CA PHE A 489 -25.47 -6.53 3.86
C PHE A 489 -25.49 -6.47 2.33
N ASP A 490 -26.66 -6.52 1.69
CA ASP A 490 -26.77 -6.40 0.23
C ASP A 490 -26.13 -5.09 -0.29
N MET A 491 -26.28 -3.97 0.41
CA MET A 491 -25.63 -2.70 0.07
C MET A 491 -24.12 -2.71 0.32
N ILE A 492 -23.67 -3.35 1.41
CA ILE A 492 -22.23 -3.47 1.73
C ILE A 492 -21.49 -4.24 0.63
N TRP A 493 -22.03 -5.38 0.22
CA TRP A 493 -21.46 -6.21 -0.84
C TRP A 493 -21.54 -5.52 -2.21
N ALA A 494 -22.65 -4.84 -2.50
CA ALA A 494 -22.80 -4.05 -3.72
C ALA A 494 -21.77 -2.91 -3.79
N GLY A 495 -21.60 -2.14 -2.71
CA GLY A 495 -20.61 -1.08 -2.67
C GLY A 495 -19.17 -1.59 -2.70
N ALA A 496 -18.89 -2.76 -2.08
CA ALA A 496 -17.61 -3.44 -2.20
C ALA A 496 -17.29 -3.79 -3.66
N LEU A 497 -18.24 -4.42 -4.36
CA LEU A 497 -18.11 -4.80 -5.77
C LEU A 497 -17.85 -3.57 -6.65
N ILE A 498 -18.64 -2.52 -6.48
CA ILE A 498 -18.50 -1.27 -7.25
C ILE A 498 -17.15 -0.59 -6.96
N ALA A 499 -16.70 -0.55 -5.70
CA ALA A 499 -15.40 0.03 -5.34
C ALA A 499 -14.23 -0.73 -5.99
N ILE A 500 -14.29 -2.07 -6.05
CA ILE A 500 -13.30 -2.90 -6.75
C ILE A 500 -13.32 -2.58 -8.24
N LEU A 501 -14.50 -2.56 -8.88
CA LEU A 501 -14.62 -2.29 -10.31
C LEU A 501 -14.06 -0.91 -10.68
N ILE A 502 -14.33 0.11 -9.88
CA ILE A 502 -13.79 1.47 -10.08
C ILE A 502 -12.27 1.47 -9.90
N SER A 503 -11.75 0.79 -8.87
CA SER A 503 -10.31 0.69 -8.62
C SER A 503 -9.58 0.01 -9.78
N VAL A 504 -10.15 -1.08 -10.31
CA VAL A 504 -9.62 -1.78 -11.50
C VAL A 504 -9.70 -0.89 -12.73
N ALA A 505 -10.82 -0.20 -12.94
CA ALA A 505 -10.98 0.72 -14.06
C ALA A 505 -9.97 1.87 -14.00
N ALA A 506 -9.72 2.44 -12.81
CA ALA A 506 -8.72 3.48 -12.61
C ALA A 506 -7.29 2.98 -12.91
N TYR A 507 -6.94 1.77 -12.44
CA TYR A 507 -5.67 1.13 -12.75
C TYR A 507 -5.45 0.91 -14.26
N GLU A 508 -6.46 0.38 -14.94
CA GLU A 508 -6.40 0.13 -16.39
C GLU A 508 -6.41 1.44 -17.20
N ALA A 509 -7.16 2.46 -16.78
CA ALA A 509 -7.16 3.76 -17.43
C ALA A 509 -5.75 4.37 -17.50
N VAL A 510 -5.01 4.34 -16.39
CA VAL A 510 -3.61 4.80 -16.37
C VAL A 510 -2.73 3.90 -17.26
N GLY A 511 -2.97 2.59 -17.29
CA GLY A 511 -2.26 1.66 -18.18
C GLY A 511 -2.52 1.92 -19.67
N VAL A 512 -3.73 2.32 -20.05
CA VAL A 512 -4.06 2.74 -21.43
C VAL A 512 -3.31 4.03 -21.79
N LEU A 513 -3.28 5.00 -20.87
CA LEU A 513 -2.55 6.26 -21.06
C LEU A 513 -1.04 6.00 -21.25
N GLU A 514 -0.45 5.11 -20.46
CA GLU A 514 0.95 4.69 -20.59
C GLU A 514 1.24 4.10 -21.98
N ARG A 515 0.38 3.19 -22.46
CA ARG A 515 0.52 2.55 -23.79
C ARG A 515 0.38 3.56 -24.92
N ARG A 516 -0.47 4.57 -24.75
CA ARG A 516 -0.65 5.64 -25.75
C ARG A 516 0.54 6.58 -25.80
N TYR A 517 1.18 6.85 -24.66
CA TYR A 517 2.37 7.71 -24.61
C TYR A 517 3.64 7.04 -25.15
N ARG A 518 3.78 5.72 -24.97
CA ARG A 518 4.94 4.95 -25.45
C ARG A 518 4.88 4.60 -26.95
N ARG A 519 3.71 4.73 -27.58
CA ARG A 519 3.52 4.62 -29.03
C ARG A 519 3.78 5.98 -29.65
#